data_AF-A0A966YGF4-F1
#
_entry.id   AF-A0A966YGF4-F1
#
_cell.length_a   1.000
_cell.length_b   1.000
_cell.length_c   1.000
_cell.angle_alpha   90.00
_cell.angle_beta   90.00
_cell.angle_gamma   90.00
#
_symmetry.space_group_name_H-M   'P 1'
#
loop_
_entity.id
_entity.type
_entity.pdbx_description
1 polymer ?
#
loop_
_entity_poly.entity_id
_entity_poly.type
_entity_poly.pdbx_seq_one_letter_code
_entity_poly.pdbx_strand_id
1 'polypeptide(L)'
;DGLSKTIAMSEKVSMNSGSSTALGGFAVAATQANPSACAAAESGGSLASGSIEDTRWNDGRVAYSSFHTILPPNSPSCRETSSGNIHDRNYNLSTASSAHPGVVCVLFADGSVSTIADNINAGNSAAAYVGSGASPYGVWGALGTRDGGEAASKP
;
A
#
# COMPACT_ATOMS: atom_id res chain seq x y z
N ASP A 1 9.23 21.35 9.24
CA ASP A 1 9.10 20.26 10.22
C ASP A 1 8.76 18.92 9.57
N GLY A 2 8.46 18.87 8.26
CA GLY A 2 8.21 17.66 7.48
C GLY A 2 6.80 17.09 7.63
N LEU A 3 5.97 17.62 8.54
CA LEU A 3 4.62 17.11 8.81
C LEU A 3 3.68 17.30 7.62
N SER A 4 3.81 18.43 6.91
CA SER A 4 3.02 18.72 5.70
C SER A 4 3.33 17.83 4.50
N LYS A 5 4.36 16.99 4.60
CA LYS A 5 4.83 16.07 3.56
C LYS A 5 4.90 14.62 4.03
N THR A 6 4.48 14.35 5.26
CA THR A 6 4.41 12.98 5.80
C THR A 6 2.99 12.51 5.75
N ILE A 7 2.74 11.37 5.12
CA ILE A 7 1.42 10.76 5.09
C ILE A 7 1.11 10.18 6.48
N ALA A 8 -0.05 10.54 6.99
CA ALA A 8 -0.62 9.99 8.21
C ALA A 8 -1.62 8.86 7.89
N MET A 9 -2.52 9.07 6.92
CA MET A 9 -3.55 8.09 6.56
C MET A 9 -3.87 8.15 5.06
N SER A 10 -4.36 7.05 4.51
CA SER A 10 -4.91 6.99 3.15
C SER A 10 -6.00 5.93 3.10
N GLU A 11 -6.69 5.87 1.96
CA GLU A 11 -7.78 4.94 1.70
C GLU A 11 -7.24 3.55 1.35
N LYS A 12 -8.03 2.54 1.72
CA LYS A 12 -7.85 1.16 1.28
C LYS A 12 -9.23 0.57 1.02
N VAL A 13 -9.44 0.02 -0.17
CA VAL A 13 -10.68 -0.66 -0.53
C VAL A 13 -10.77 -1.98 0.21
N SER A 14 -11.85 -2.13 0.99
CA SER A 14 -12.10 -3.32 1.78
C SER A 14 -12.26 -4.58 0.91
N MET A 15 -11.84 -5.70 1.50
CA MET A 15 -11.94 -7.05 0.99
C MET A 15 -13.34 -7.59 1.25
N ASN A 16 -14.17 -7.77 0.22
CA ASN A 16 -15.51 -8.37 0.40
C ASN A 16 -15.46 -9.89 0.20
N SER A 17 -15.99 -10.68 1.14
CA SER A 17 -16.10 -12.14 0.97
C SER A 17 -16.86 -12.49 -0.29
N GLY A 18 -16.31 -13.39 -1.10
CA GLY A 18 -16.99 -13.90 -2.29
C GLY A 18 -17.09 -12.90 -3.45
N SER A 19 -16.45 -11.73 -3.33
CA SER A 19 -16.33 -10.77 -4.42
C SER A 19 -14.86 -10.59 -4.77
N SER A 20 -14.52 -10.79 -6.03
CA SER A 20 -13.26 -10.34 -6.61
C SER A 20 -13.32 -8.81 -6.74
N THR A 21 -13.11 -8.07 -5.64
CA THR A 21 -12.89 -6.63 -5.79
C THR A 21 -11.51 -6.46 -6.41
N ALA A 22 -11.49 -6.02 -7.67
CA ALA A 22 -10.27 -5.87 -8.46
C ALA A 22 -9.23 -4.91 -7.85
N LEU A 23 -9.59 -4.16 -6.81
CA LEU A 23 -8.73 -3.17 -6.16
C LEU A 23 -8.46 -3.43 -4.67
N GLY A 24 -9.30 -4.24 -4.01
CA GLY A 24 -9.15 -4.58 -2.58
C GLY A 24 -8.50 -5.93 -2.33
N GLY A 25 -8.39 -6.79 -3.35
CA GLY A 25 -7.85 -8.13 -3.23
C GLY A 25 -6.32 -8.18 -3.07
N PHE A 26 -5.84 -9.22 -2.39
CA PHE A 26 -4.40 -9.53 -2.32
C PHE A 26 -4.06 -10.63 -3.33
N ALA A 27 -3.13 -10.38 -4.24
CA ALA A 27 -2.55 -11.39 -5.12
C ALA A 27 -1.55 -12.28 -4.36
N VAL A 28 -1.27 -13.48 -4.89
CA VAL A 28 -0.22 -14.35 -4.35
C VAL A 28 1.08 -14.07 -5.10
N ALA A 29 2.05 -13.48 -4.42
CA ALA A 29 3.36 -13.13 -4.99
C ALA A 29 4.44 -13.12 -3.89
N ALA A 30 5.68 -13.36 -4.29
CA ALA A 30 6.83 -13.18 -3.40
C ALA A 30 7.02 -11.69 -3.08
N THR A 31 7.13 -11.36 -1.80
CA THR A 31 7.30 -9.97 -1.34
C THR A 31 8.43 -9.81 -0.34
N GLN A 32 9.25 -10.86 -0.10
CA GLN A 32 10.27 -10.88 0.95
C GLN A 32 11.48 -10.02 0.62
N ALA A 33 11.95 -10.10 -0.62
CA ALA A 33 13.19 -9.45 -1.04
C ALA A 33 12.96 -8.02 -1.53
N ASN A 34 11.91 -7.84 -2.35
CA ASN A 34 11.52 -6.58 -2.97
C ASN A 34 10.06 -6.69 -3.46
N PRO A 35 9.43 -5.59 -3.89
CA PRO A 35 8.05 -5.61 -4.34
C PRO A 35 7.86 -5.96 -5.83
N SER A 36 8.89 -6.34 -6.60
CA SER A 36 8.80 -6.43 -8.06
C SER A 36 7.81 -7.48 -8.55
N ALA A 37 7.74 -8.63 -7.87
CA ALA A 37 6.77 -9.67 -8.21
C ALA A 37 5.34 -9.25 -7.87
N CYS A 38 5.16 -8.40 -6.85
CA CYS A 38 3.85 -7.83 -6.55
C CYS A 38 3.45 -6.73 -7.53
N ALA A 39 4.40 -5.89 -7.94
CA ALA A 39 4.17 -4.86 -8.96
C ALA A 39 3.73 -5.45 -10.31
N ALA A 40 4.19 -6.66 -10.63
CA ALA A 40 3.82 -7.40 -11.83
C ALA A 40 2.58 -8.28 -11.65
N ALA A 41 2.00 -8.35 -10.45
CA ALA A 41 0.76 -9.08 -10.23
C ALA A 41 -0.43 -8.31 -10.82
N GLU A 42 -1.49 -9.03 -11.18
CA GLU A 42 -2.74 -8.38 -11.58
C GLU A 42 -3.39 -7.70 -10.38
N SER A 43 -3.88 -6.47 -10.58
CA SER A 43 -4.73 -5.83 -9.58
C SER A 43 -6.03 -6.63 -9.48
N GLY A 44 -6.35 -7.08 -8.28
CA GLY A 44 -7.53 -7.92 -8.06
C GLY A 44 -7.18 -9.37 -7.86
N GLY A 45 -6.54 -9.66 -6.73
CA GLY A 45 -6.36 -11.03 -6.30
C GLY A 45 -7.68 -11.66 -5.84
N SER A 46 -7.92 -12.90 -6.23
CA SER A 46 -8.96 -13.73 -5.63
C SER A 46 -8.57 -14.11 -4.20
N LEU A 47 -9.51 -13.96 -3.28
CA LEU A 47 -9.37 -14.53 -1.95
C LEU A 47 -9.71 -16.01 -2.03
N ALA A 48 -8.84 -16.85 -1.46
CA ALA A 48 -9.25 -18.21 -1.15
C ALA A 48 -10.46 -18.12 -0.23
N SER A 49 -11.50 -18.91 -0.51
CA SER A 49 -12.70 -18.95 0.32
C SER A 49 -12.33 -19.19 1.79
N GLY A 50 -12.77 -18.29 2.68
CA GLY A 50 -12.55 -18.40 4.12
C GLY A 50 -11.75 -17.23 4.68
N SER A 51 -12.39 -16.53 5.63
CA SER A 51 -11.86 -15.43 6.46
C SER A 51 -11.80 -14.06 5.75
N ILE A 52 -12.89 -13.32 5.95
CA ILE A 52 -12.96 -11.88 5.73
C ILE A 52 -12.07 -11.22 6.78
N GLU A 53 -11.26 -10.27 6.35
CA GLU A 53 -10.29 -9.68 7.24
C GLU A 53 -10.44 -8.15 7.31
N ASP A 54 -10.58 -7.43 6.20
CA ASP A 54 -10.62 -5.95 6.18
C ASP A 54 -11.91 -5.30 6.75
N THR A 55 -12.69 -6.02 7.56
CA THR A 55 -13.81 -5.52 8.37
C THR A 55 -13.42 -5.20 9.81
N ARG A 56 -12.22 -5.58 10.25
CA ARG A 56 -11.69 -5.29 11.59
C ARG A 56 -10.87 -4.01 11.60
N TRP A 57 -11.54 -2.88 11.39
CA TRP A 57 -10.89 -1.55 11.33
C TRP A 57 -10.06 -1.21 12.58
N ASN A 58 -10.38 -1.82 13.72
CA ASN A 58 -9.67 -1.62 14.98
C ASN A 58 -8.46 -2.55 15.19
N ASP A 59 -8.15 -3.44 14.23
CA ASP A 59 -6.95 -4.30 14.27
C ASP A 59 -5.79 -3.59 13.56
N GLY A 60 -4.68 -3.40 14.28
CA GLY A 60 -3.51 -2.63 13.81
C GLY A 60 -2.58 -3.39 12.86
N ARG A 61 -2.90 -4.62 12.46
CA ARG A 61 -2.06 -5.32 11.49
C ARG A 61 -2.24 -4.72 10.10
N VAL A 62 -1.16 -4.78 9.32
CA VAL A 62 -1.08 -4.14 8.01
C VAL A 62 -2.17 -4.62 7.05
N ALA A 63 -2.54 -5.91 7.12
CA ALA A 63 -3.60 -6.46 6.31
C ALA A 63 -5.00 -5.84 6.57
N TYR A 64 -5.18 -5.07 7.65
CA TYR A 64 -6.47 -4.47 8.07
C TYR A 64 -6.53 -2.95 7.94
N SER A 65 -5.57 -2.25 8.54
CA SER A 65 -5.69 -0.81 8.78
C SER A 65 -4.47 -0.04 8.34
N SER A 66 -3.57 -0.66 7.56
CA SER A 66 -2.36 0.00 7.08
C SER A 66 -2.09 -0.29 5.61
N PHE A 67 -1.21 0.53 5.06
CA PHE A 67 -0.69 0.42 3.71
C PHE A 67 0.78 0.82 3.73
N HIS A 68 1.49 0.54 2.64
CA HIS A 68 2.86 0.95 2.46
C HIS A 68 2.98 1.96 1.33
N THR A 69 3.87 2.93 1.52
CA THR A 69 4.29 3.85 0.46
C THR A 69 5.38 3.23 -0.44
N ILE A 70 5.13 2.01 -0.94
CA ILE A 70 6.12 1.22 -1.70
C ILE A 70 5.73 1.14 -3.18
N LEU A 71 4.55 0.60 -3.46
CA LEU A 71 3.97 0.61 -4.80
C LEU A 71 3.03 1.81 -4.93
N PRO A 72 2.85 2.37 -6.15
CA PRO A 72 1.99 3.52 -6.33
C PRO A 72 0.54 3.20 -5.88
N PRO A 73 -0.27 4.24 -5.60
CA PRO A 73 -1.68 4.05 -5.31
C PRO A 73 -2.38 3.19 -6.36
N ASN A 74 -3.43 2.46 -5.95
CA ASN A 74 -4.21 1.55 -6.80
C ASN A 74 -3.40 0.39 -7.43
N SER A 75 -2.15 0.19 -7.01
CA SER A 75 -1.36 -0.99 -7.37
C SER A 75 -1.85 -2.25 -6.66
N PRO A 76 -1.50 -3.46 -7.16
CA PRO A 76 -1.81 -4.70 -6.48
C PRO A 76 -1.27 -4.74 -5.04
N SER A 77 -2.09 -5.22 -4.12
CA SER A 77 -1.63 -5.71 -2.82
C SER A 77 -1.27 -7.20 -2.93
N CYS A 78 -0.28 -7.69 -2.18
CA CYS A 78 0.15 -9.08 -2.28
C CYS A 78 0.44 -9.76 -0.94
N ARG A 79 0.26 -11.08 -0.95
CA ARG A 79 0.57 -12.01 0.13
C ARG A 79 1.45 -13.14 -0.38
N GLU A 80 2.25 -13.71 0.50
CA GLU A 80 3.17 -14.80 0.14
C GLU A 80 2.46 -16.09 -0.28
N THR A 81 1.29 -16.41 0.28
CA THR A 81 0.63 -17.71 0.03
C THR A 81 -0.86 -17.57 -0.23
N SER A 82 -1.47 -18.62 -0.76
CA SER A 82 -2.91 -18.72 -0.97
C SER A 82 -3.74 -18.96 0.30
N SER A 83 -3.13 -19.23 1.45
CA SER A 83 -3.89 -19.52 2.68
C SER A 83 -4.64 -18.28 3.20
N GLY A 84 -5.86 -18.50 3.72
CA GLY A 84 -6.79 -17.43 4.11
C GLY A 84 -6.36 -16.57 5.31
N ASN A 85 -5.38 -17.01 6.11
CA ASN A 85 -4.81 -16.16 7.17
C ASN A 85 -3.74 -15.25 6.55
N ILE A 86 -4.10 -14.04 6.19
CA ILE A 86 -3.18 -13.05 5.61
C ILE A 86 -2.56 -12.14 6.68
N HIS A 87 -3.21 -12.03 7.84
CA HIS A 87 -2.84 -11.13 8.93
C HIS A 87 -1.72 -11.65 9.85
N ASP A 88 -1.57 -12.96 10.02
CA ASP A 88 -0.51 -13.60 10.82
C ASP A 88 0.71 -14.01 9.99
N ARG A 89 0.85 -13.49 8.76
CA ARG A 89 1.98 -13.83 7.90
C ARG A 89 3.16 -12.89 8.06
N ASN A 90 4.35 -13.48 7.86
CA ASN A 90 5.62 -12.77 7.90
C ASN A 90 5.73 -11.67 6.83
N TYR A 91 5.11 -11.87 5.67
CA TYR A 91 5.25 -10.96 4.54
C TYR A 91 3.91 -10.69 3.86
N ASN A 92 3.52 -9.42 3.87
CA ASN A 92 2.38 -8.88 3.15
C ASN A 92 2.75 -7.47 2.65
N LEU A 93 2.28 -7.13 1.45
CA LEU A 93 2.45 -5.82 0.87
C LEU A 93 1.06 -5.25 0.60
N SER A 94 0.61 -4.35 1.48
CA SER A 94 -0.64 -3.60 1.34
C SER A 94 -0.36 -2.26 0.64
N THR A 95 -1.18 -1.90 -0.33
CA THR A 95 -1.12 -0.65 -1.11
C THR A 95 -2.29 0.27 -0.75
N ALA A 96 -2.12 1.58 -0.93
CA ALA A 96 -3.26 2.50 -0.87
C ALA A 96 -4.19 2.25 -2.06
N SER A 97 -5.49 2.23 -1.84
CA SER A 97 -6.46 1.97 -2.92
C SER A 97 -7.76 2.74 -2.73
N SER A 98 -8.32 3.24 -3.83
CA SER A 98 -9.56 4.01 -3.84
C SER A 98 -10.47 3.62 -5.00
N ALA A 99 -11.78 3.66 -4.78
CA ALA A 99 -12.75 3.50 -5.85
C ALA A 99 -12.78 4.70 -6.81
N HIS A 100 -12.10 5.81 -6.47
CA HIS A 100 -11.92 6.94 -7.37
C HIS A 100 -10.85 6.62 -8.43
N PRO A 101 -11.19 6.65 -9.73
CA PRO A 101 -10.23 6.33 -10.78
C PRO A 101 -9.03 7.28 -10.76
N GLY A 102 -7.82 6.71 -10.81
CA GLY A 102 -6.59 7.48 -10.99
C GLY A 102 -6.02 8.13 -9.73
N VAL A 103 -6.72 8.12 -8.60
CA VAL A 103 -6.30 8.84 -7.39
C VAL A 103 -6.62 8.10 -6.09
N VAL A 104 -5.94 8.47 -5.00
CA VAL A 104 -6.31 8.14 -3.62
C VAL A 104 -6.36 9.42 -2.78
N CYS A 105 -7.21 9.44 -1.75
CA CYS A 105 -7.20 10.50 -0.74
C CYS A 105 -6.11 10.23 0.31
N VAL A 106 -5.37 11.28 0.69
CA VAL A 106 -4.26 11.21 1.64
C VAL A 106 -4.40 12.31 2.67
N LEU A 107 -4.34 11.93 3.94
CA LEU A 107 -4.17 12.82 5.09
C LEU A 107 -2.69 12.94 5.41
N PHE A 108 -2.19 14.17 5.49
CA PHE A 108 -0.83 14.46 5.94
C PHE A 108 -0.80 14.68 7.47
N ALA A 109 0.39 14.57 8.06
CA ALA A 109 0.59 14.70 9.49
C ALA A 109 0.33 16.12 10.03
N ASP A 110 0.24 17.13 9.16
CA ASP A 110 -0.22 18.49 9.50
C ASP A 110 -1.76 18.65 9.50
N GLY A 111 -2.51 17.59 9.21
CA GLY A 111 -3.97 17.59 9.12
C GLY A 111 -4.52 18.02 7.76
N SER A 112 -3.66 18.39 6.80
CA SER A 112 -4.11 18.70 5.44
C SER A 112 -4.46 17.43 4.65
N VAL A 113 -5.42 17.56 3.73
CA VAL A 113 -5.89 16.47 2.88
C VAL A 113 -5.59 16.81 1.42
N SER A 114 -5.15 15.83 0.64
CA SER A 114 -4.93 15.98 -0.80
C SER A 114 -5.20 14.66 -1.53
N THR A 115 -5.43 14.74 -2.84
CA THR A 115 -5.49 13.56 -3.69
C THR A 115 -4.14 13.30 -4.34
N ILE A 116 -3.69 12.06 -4.32
CA ILE A 116 -2.44 11.63 -4.96
C ILE A 116 -2.78 10.72 -6.14
N ALA A 117 -2.20 11.02 -7.30
CA ALA A 117 -2.40 10.23 -8.50
C ALA A 117 -1.69 8.87 -8.43
N ASP A 118 -2.27 7.85 -9.05
CA ASP A 118 -1.66 6.51 -9.18
C ASP A 118 -0.40 6.49 -10.06
N ASN A 119 -0.21 7.50 -10.91
CA ASN A 119 1.01 7.68 -11.71
C ASN A 119 2.16 8.38 -10.94
N ILE A 120 2.03 8.59 -9.63
CA ILE A 120 3.11 9.15 -8.79
C ILE A 120 4.40 8.34 -8.93
N ASN A 121 5.54 9.03 -8.89
CA ASN A 121 6.84 8.38 -8.90
C ASN A 121 7.02 7.48 -7.67
N ALA A 122 6.95 6.17 -7.88
CA ALA A 122 7.14 5.13 -6.88
C ALA A 122 8.51 4.42 -6.97
N GLY A 123 9.48 5.04 -7.66
CA GLY A 123 10.86 4.56 -7.73
C GLY A 123 11.04 3.18 -8.33
N ASN A 124 11.96 2.39 -7.76
CA ASN A 124 12.38 1.09 -8.30
C ASN A 124 11.76 -0.07 -7.52
N SER A 125 10.80 -0.78 -8.12
CA SER A 125 10.19 -1.97 -7.50
C SER A 125 11.12 -3.18 -7.38
N ALA A 126 12.26 -3.20 -8.09
CA ALA A 126 13.29 -4.25 -7.92
C ALA A 126 14.28 -3.95 -6.79
N ALA A 127 14.23 -2.76 -6.18
CA ALA A 127 15.08 -2.42 -5.05
C ALA A 127 14.65 -3.16 -3.78
N ALA A 128 15.64 -3.65 -3.03
CA ALA A 128 15.41 -4.28 -1.73
C ALA A 128 14.84 -3.28 -0.72
N TYR A 129 14.07 -3.78 0.24
CA TYR A 129 13.60 -2.96 1.35
C TYR A 129 14.78 -2.44 2.18
N VAL A 130 14.66 -1.19 2.62
CA VAL A 130 15.66 -0.52 3.44
C VAL A 130 15.09 -0.26 4.83
N GLY A 131 15.88 -0.53 5.87
CA GLY A 131 15.53 -0.19 7.25
C GLY A 131 16.03 1.20 7.68
N SER A 132 16.88 1.83 6.85
CA SER A 132 17.44 3.16 7.10
C SER A 132 17.90 3.81 5.79
N GLY A 133 18.05 5.13 5.80
CA GLY A 133 18.41 5.90 4.61
C GLY A 133 17.22 6.27 3.74
N ALA A 134 17.51 6.79 2.54
CA ALA A 134 16.49 7.23 1.61
C ALA A 134 15.70 6.05 1.04
N SER A 135 14.37 6.19 0.96
CA SER A 135 13.50 5.20 0.35
C SER A 135 13.82 5.05 -1.15
N PRO A 136 13.99 3.83 -1.68
CA PRO A 136 14.18 3.61 -3.11
C PRO A 136 12.86 3.72 -3.91
N TYR A 137 11.74 3.93 -3.23
CA TYR A 137 10.39 3.95 -3.81
C TYR A 137 9.91 5.36 -4.19
N GLY A 138 10.85 6.21 -4.59
CA GLY A 138 10.56 7.50 -5.22
C GLY A 138 9.92 8.54 -4.31
N VAL A 139 9.18 9.46 -4.93
CA VAL A 139 8.42 10.50 -4.21
C VAL A 139 7.39 9.86 -3.29
N TRP A 140 6.68 8.83 -3.75
CA TRP A 140 5.71 8.12 -2.94
C TRP A 140 6.34 7.54 -1.67
N GLY A 141 7.47 6.85 -1.80
CA GLY A 141 8.24 6.33 -0.68
C GLY A 141 8.75 7.39 0.28
N ALA A 142 9.19 8.54 -0.23
CA ALA A 142 9.62 9.66 0.58
C ALA A 142 8.49 10.25 1.43
N LEU A 143 7.24 10.29 0.91
CA LEU A 143 6.08 10.77 1.66
C LEU A 143 5.71 9.87 2.86
N GLY A 144 6.25 8.65 2.96
CA GLY A 144 5.99 7.74 4.07
C GLY A 144 6.72 8.07 5.38
N THR A 145 7.61 9.06 5.38
CA THR A 145 8.38 9.45 6.57
C THR A 145 8.71 10.94 6.58
N ARG A 146 8.78 11.51 7.78
CA ARG A 146 9.22 12.91 8.00
C ARG A 146 10.64 13.15 7.49
N ASP A 147 11.47 12.11 7.47
CA ASP A 147 12.86 12.19 7.05
C ASP A 147 13.03 12.03 5.52
N GLY A 148 11.94 11.91 4.77
CA GLY A 148 11.93 11.73 3.31
C GLY A 148 12.41 12.95 2.51
N GLY A 149 12.58 14.09 3.18
CA GLY A 149 13.12 15.31 2.59
C GLY A 149 12.11 16.12 1.76
N GLU A 150 12.49 17.34 1.40
CA GLU A 150 11.59 18.30 0.74
C GLU A 150 11.37 18.02 -0.75
N ALA A 151 12.17 17.13 -1.35
CA ALA A 151 12.08 16.74 -2.75
C ALA A 151 10.74 16.07 -3.12
N ALA A 152 10.01 15.56 -2.12
CA ALA A 152 8.63 15.12 -2.28
C ALA A 152 7.66 16.29 -2.01
N SER A 153 7.53 17.22 -2.97
CA SER A 153 6.42 18.17 -2.92
C SER A 153 5.12 17.47 -3.29
N LYS A 154 4.01 17.91 -2.69
CA LYS A 154 2.67 17.57 -3.20
C LYS A 154 2.62 17.96 -4.69
N PRO A 155 2.26 17.04 -5.60
CA PRO A 155 2.01 17.39 -6.99
C PRO A 155 0.80 18.31 -7.13
#